data_AF-A0AAV1K9W2-F1
#
_entry.id   AF-A0AAV1K9W2-F1
#
_cell.length_a   1.000
_cell.length_b   1.000
_cell.length_c   1.000
_cell.angle_alpha   90.00
_cell.angle_beta   90.00
_cell.angle_gamma   90.00
#
_symmetry.space_group_name_H-M   'P 1'
#
loop_
_entity.id
_entity.type
_entity.pdbx_description
1 polymer ?
#
loop_
_entity_poly.entity_id
_entity_poly.type
_entity_poly.pdbx_seq_one_letter_code
_entity_poly.pdbx_strand_id
1 'polypeptide(L)'
;MSSIVAYSEKDQEIYKVKKGVYQNDWDDSIKSYKFFENELCFHDSILVRGNKIVIPQQLCESVLDAAYEGHPGIVAMKGRLRSKVWWPRIDKDVEQLVKACKGFTLVGLPNPTAPMKRRELPAAPWIDVTMDLMETLPSNEYLLVVVDYFSRYKEVNNYKNITSLQIIKMVKEMFS
;
A
#
# COMPACT_ATOMS: atom_id res chain seq x y z
N MET A 1 13.08 -31.12 10.10
CA MET A 1 12.17 -32.13 9.49
C MET A 1 11.36 -32.87 10.53
N SER A 2 11.95 -33.30 11.64
CA SER A 2 11.26 -33.98 12.75
C SER A 2 10.05 -33.22 13.33
N SER A 3 10.07 -31.88 13.36
CA SER A 3 8.91 -31.07 13.78
C SER A 3 7.76 -31.10 12.77
N ILE A 4 8.03 -30.84 11.47
CA ILE A 4 6.98 -30.78 10.43
C ILE A 4 6.22 -32.09 10.32
N VAL A 5 6.92 -33.23 10.37
CA VAL A 5 6.32 -34.57 10.39
C VAL A 5 5.32 -34.70 11.54
N ALA A 6 5.77 -34.40 12.77
CA ALA A 6 4.93 -34.51 13.97
C ALA A 6 3.72 -33.58 13.97
N TYR A 7 3.85 -32.37 13.40
CA TYR A 7 2.73 -31.44 13.24
C TYR A 7 1.78 -31.88 12.12
N SER A 8 2.30 -32.44 11.02
CA SER A 8 1.47 -32.92 9.90
C SER A 8 0.60 -34.10 10.30
N GLU A 9 1.11 -34.98 11.16
CA GLU A 9 0.35 -36.14 11.68
C GLU A 9 -0.82 -35.75 12.57
N LYS A 10 -0.72 -34.61 13.27
CA LYS A 10 -1.75 -34.08 14.16
C LYS A 10 -2.71 -33.11 13.47
N ASP A 11 -2.39 -32.68 12.26
CA ASP A 11 -3.15 -31.68 11.52
C ASP A 11 -4.41 -32.31 10.89
N GLN A 12 -5.58 -31.83 11.33
CA GLN A 12 -6.87 -32.35 10.88
C GLN A 12 -7.14 -32.03 9.41
N GLU A 13 -6.70 -30.89 8.89
CA GLU A 13 -6.86 -30.57 7.47
C GLU A 13 -6.02 -31.53 6.63
N ILE A 14 -4.75 -31.71 6.96
CA ILE A 14 -3.85 -32.62 6.24
C ILE A 14 -4.39 -34.05 6.25
N TYR A 15 -4.91 -34.51 7.40
CA TYR A 15 -5.55 -35.83 7.49
C TYR A 15 -6.76 -35.97 6.56
N LYS A 16 -7.64 -34.95 6.50
CA LYS A 16 -8.77 -34.93 5.56
C LYS A 16 -8.30 -34.93 4.11
N VAL A 17 -7.25 -34.16 3.78
CA VAL A 17 -6.67 -34.14 2.43
C VAL A 17 -6.12 -35.51 2.06
N LYS A 18 -5.55 -36.27 3.00
CA LYS A 18 -5.10 -37.64 2.77
C LYS A 18 -6.24 -38.56 2.34
N LYS A 19 -7.41 -38.45 2.97
CA LYS A 19 -8.62 -39.18 2.54
C LYS A 19 -9.09 -38.73 1.16
N GLY A 20 -9.11 -37.42 0.91
CA GLY A 20 -9.46 -36.87 -0.41
C GLY A 20 -8.60 -37.43 -1.54
N VAL A 21 -7.28 -37.43 -1.35
CA VAL A 21 -6.31 -37.88 -2.37
C VAL A 21 -6.39 -39.40 -2.62
N TYR A 22 -6.47 -40.23 -1.58
CA TYR A 22 -6.38 -41.70 -1.74
C TYR A 22 -7.73 -42.42 -1.81
N GLN A 23 -8.78 -41.84 -1.24
CA GLN A 23 -10.11 -42.47 -1.14
C GLN A 23 -11.18 -41.71 -1.94
N ASN A 24 -10.79 -40.61 -2.61
CA ASN A 24 -11.70 -39.70 -3.30
C ASN A 24 -12.82 -39.12 -2.40
N ASP A 25 -12.55 -39.06 -1.09
CA ASP A 25 -13.45 -38.54 -0.06
C ASP A 25 -13.07 -37.10 0.31
N TRP A 26 -13.63 -36.16 -0.43
CA TRP A 26 -13.31 -34.73 -0.29
C TRP A 26 -14.35 -34.00 0.56
N ASP A 27 -13.97 -33.67 1.80
CA ASP A 27 -14.74 -32.85 2.71
C ASP A 27 -14.84 -31.39 2.23
N ASP A 28 -15.98 -30.74 2.50
CA ASP A 28 -16.24 -29.36 2.15
C ASP A 28 -15.22 -28.36 2.73
N SER A 29 -14.63 -28.66 3.88
CA SER A 29 -13.63 -27.83 4.55
C SER A 29 -12.29 -27.77 3.79
N ILE A 30 -12.00 -28.75 2.93
CA ILE A 30 -10.72 -28.86 2.19
C ILE A 30 -10.88 -28.65 0.68
N LYS A 31 -11.98 -28.05 0.23
CA LYS A 31 -12.22 -27.73 -1.20
C LYS A 31 -11.09 -26.94 -1.85
N SER A 32 -10.40 -26.10 -1.08
CA SER A 32 -9.22 -25.34 -1.52
C SER A 32 -8.05 -26.22 -1.97
N TYR A 33 -7.91 -27.42 -1.38
CA TYR A 33 -6.90 -28.40 -1.75
C TYR A 33 -7.32 -29.21 -2.98
N LYS A 34 -8.61 -29.55 -3.11
CA LYS A 34 -9.14 -30.34 -4.22
C LYS A 34 -8.83 -29.74 -5.59
N PHE A 35 -8.84 -28.41 -5.71
CA PHE A 35 -8.47 -27.74 -6.97
C PHE A 35 -7.06 -28.10 -7.46
N PHE A 36 -6.18 -28.50 -6.55
CA PHE A 36 -4.81 -28.92 -6.82
C PHE A 36 -4.61 -30.43 -6.69
N GLU A 37 -5.67 -31.25 -6.72
CA GLU A 37 -5.59 -32.70 -6.48
C GLU A 37 -4.48 -33.40 -7.28
N ASN A 38 -4.30 -33.03 -8.55
CA ASN A 38 -3.29 -33.61 -9.45
C ASN A 38 -1.84 -33.19 -9.12
N GLU A 39 -1.67 -32.16 -8.29
CA GLU A 39 -0.37 -31.70 -7.81
C GLU A 39 -0.05 -32.20 -6.39
N LEU A 40 -1.02 -32.80 -5.69
CA LEU A 40 -0.89 -33.20 -4.29
C LEU A 40 -0.38 -34.63 -4.18
N CYS A 41 0.67 -34.82 -3.39
CA CYS A 41 1.18 -36.14 -3.02
C CYS A 41 1.63 -36.15 -1.56
N PHE A 42 1.63 -37.34 -0.96
CA PHE A 42 2.22 -37.55 0.37
C PHE A 42 3.58 -38.21 0.24
N HIS A 43 4.54 -37.68 0.99
CA HIS A 43 5.80 -38.34 1.29
C HIS A 43 5.81 -38.63 2.79
N ASP A 44 5.64 -39.89 3.15
CA ASP A 44 5.34 -40.33 4.52
C ASP A 44 4.09 -39.66 5.10
N SER A 45 4.26 -38.80 6.11
CA SER A 45 3.19 -37.99 6.71
C SER A 45 3.19 -36.53 6.24
N ILE A 46 4.11 -36.14 5.35
CA ILE A 46 4.21 -34.78 4.83
C ILE A 46 3.41 -34.66 3.53
N LEU A 47 2.51 -33.69 3.48
CA LEU A 47 1.80 -33.31 2.27
C LEU A 47 2.68 -32.37 1.42
N VAL A 48 2.75 -32.65 0.12
CA VAL A 48 3.54 -31.91 -0.85
C VAL A 48 2.64 -31.50 -2.02
N ARG A 49 2.83 -30.28 -2.51
CA ARG A 49 2.22 -29.77 -3.74
C ARG A 49 3.30 -29.52 -4.79
N GLY A 50 3.41 -30.37 -5.78
CA GLY A 50 4.50 -30.34 -6.77
C GLY A 50 5.87 -30.45 -6.08
N ASN A 51 6.61 -29.34 -6.03
CA ASN A 51 7.91 -29.25 -5.35
C ASN A 51 7.89 -28.46 -4.03
N LYS A 52 6.71 -28.20 -3.46
CA LYS A 52 6.53 -27.34 -2.27
C LYS A 52 5.94 -28.13 -1.13
N ILE A 53 6.49 -27.96 0.06
CA ILE A 53 5.96 -28.57 1.27
C ILE A 53 4.68 -27.84 1.67
N VAL A 54 3.62 -28.59 1.92
CA VAL A 54 2.40 -28.03 2.51
C VAL A 54 2.59 -27.89 4.01
N ILE A 55 2.49 -26.65 4.51
CA ILE A 55 2.78 -26.35 5.90
C ILE A 55 1.54 -26.60 6.76
N PRO A 56 1.63 -27.40 7.84
CA PRO A 56 0.55 -27.56 8.81
C PRO A 56 0.12 -26.23 9.39
N GLN A 57 -1.16 -26.08 9.71
CA GLN A 57 -1.75 -24.81 10.13
C GLN A 57 -1.01 -24.20 11.34
N GLN A 58 -0.57 -25.04 12.28
CA GLN A 58 0.15 -24.62 13.49
C GLN A 58 1.55 -24.06 13.21
N LEU A 59 2.14 -24.34 12.05
CA LEU A 59 3.46 -23.86 11.65
C LEU A 59 3.40 -22.66 10.71
N CYS A 60 2.23 -22.30 10.17
CA CYS A 60 2.07 -21.18 9.24
C CYS A 60 2.58 -19.86 9.85
N GLU A 61 2.27 -19.57 11.11
CA GLU A 61 2.71 -18.36 11.80
C GLU A 61 4.24 -18.30 11.91
N SER A 62 4.89 -19.38 12.38
CA SER A 62 6.34 -19.43 12.49
C SER A 62 7.06 -19.30 11.14
N VAL A 63 6.47 -19.86 10.07
CA VAL A 63 7.01 -19.74 8.71
C VAL A 63 6.82 -18.32 8.17
N LEU A 64 5.70 -17.67 8.48
CA LEU A 64 5.46 -16.27 8.15
C LEU A 64 6.46 -15.36 8.87
N ASP A 65 6.68 -15.55 10.17
CA ASP A 65 7.64 -14.77 10.95
C ASP A 65 9.06 -14.89 10.39
N ALA A 66 9.49 -16.11 10.06
CA ALA A 66 10.79 -16.35 9.43
C ALA A 66 10.91 -15.67 8.05
N ALA A 67 9.84 -15.68 7.25
CA ALA A 67 9.84 -15.00 5.95
C ALA A 67 9.80 -13.47 6.09
N TYR A 68 9.26 -12.97 7.20
CA TYR A 68 9.09 -11.56 7.51
C TYR A 68 10.37 -10.89 8.04
N GLU A 69 11.35 -11.68 8.47
CA GLU A 69 12.64 -11.19 8.94
C GLU A 69 13.28 -10.21 7.93
N GLY A 70 13.63 -9.02 8.42
CA GLY A 70 14.17 -7.91 7.62
C GLY A 70 13.14 -7.04 6.89
N HIS A 71 11.83 -7.20 7.16
CA HIS A 71 10.74 -6.37 6.60
C HIS A 71 10.78 -6.20 5.06
N PRO A 72 10.92 -7.29 4.26
CA PRO A 72 11.21 -7.20 2.83
C PRO A 72 10.04 -6.70 1.97
N GLY A 73 8.86 -6.48 2.57
CA GLY A 73 7.63 -6.08 1.87
C GLY A 73 6.88 -7.26 1.22
N ILE A 74 5.65 -6.97 0.77
CA ILE A 74 4.67 -7.99 0.31
C ILE A 74 5.23 -8.83 -0.85
N VAL A 75 5.79 -8.19 -1.88
CA VAL A 75 6.22 -8.86 -3.11
C VAL A 75 7.36 -9.83 -2.84
N ALA A 76 8.40 -9.38 -2.13
CA ALA A 76 9.56 -10.20 -1.81
C ALA A 76 9.20 -11.36 -0.88
N MET A 77 8.35 -11.12 0.13
CA MET A 77 7.90 -12.16 1.06
C MET A 77 7.08 -13.24 0.37
N LYS A 78 6.13 -12.87 -0.53
CA LYS A 78 5.42 -13.82 -1.39
C LYS A 78 6.37 -14.64 -2.24
N GLY A 79 7.38 -14.00 -2.85
CA GLY A 79 8.39 -14.68 -3.66
C GLY A 79 9.17 -15.74 -2.87
N ARG A 80 9.67 -15.38 -1.68
CA ARG A 80 10.40 -16.29 -0.77
C ARG A 80 9.56 -17.51 -0.41
N LEU A 81 8.35 -17.29 0.10
CA LEU A 81 7.47 -18.37 0.55
C LEU A 81 7.08 -19.30 -0.60
N ARG A 82 6.61 -18.73 -1.71
CA ARG A 82 6.19 -19.50 -2.89
C ARG A 82 7.36 -20.31 -3.50
N SER A 83 8.62 -20.04 -3.15
CA SER A 83 9.74 -20.84 -3.66
C SER A 83 9.94 -22.18 -2.93
N LYS A 84 9.39 -22.35 -1.71
CA LYS A 84 9.65 -23.53 -0.86
C LYS A 84 8.40 -24.18 -0.27
N VAL A 85 7.38 -23.37 0.04
CA VAL A 85 6.25 -23.79 0.86
C VAL A 85 4.93 -23.37 0.23
N TRP A 86 3.86 -24.00 0.69
CA TRP A 86 2.50 -23.68 0.26
C TRP A 86 1.48 -23.98 1.37
N TRP A 87 0.41 -23.21 1.41
CA TRP A 87 -0.84 -23.55 2.09
C TRP A 87 -1.96 -22.71 1.46
N PRO A 88 -3.23 -23.06 1.64
CA PRO A 88 -4.33 -22.27 1.11
C PRO A 88 -4.25 -20.83 1.63
N ARG A 89 -4.39 -19.85 0.72
CA ARG A 89 -4.43 -18.41 1.04
C ARG A 89 -3.14 -17.81 1.61
N ILE A 90 -1.97 -18.46 1.45
CA ILE A 90 -0.66 -17.94 1.83
C ILE A 90 -0.43 -16.45 1.46
N ASP A 91 -0.88 -16.03 0.29
CA ASP A 91 -0.73 -14.64 -0.15
C ASP A 91 -1.53 -13.64 0.68
N LYS A 92 -2.72 -14.05 1.17
CA LYS A 92 -3.56 -13.22 2.03
C LYS A 92 -2.92 -13.07 3.41
N ASP A 93 -2.36 -14.16 3.94
CA ASP A 93 -1.70 -14.14 5.24
C ASP A 93 -0.46 -13.23 5.21
N VAL A 94 0.32 -13.29 4.12
CA VAL A 94 1.43 -12.35 3.87
C VAL A 94 0.95 -10.90 3.83
N GLU A 95 -0.13 -10.62 3.09
CA GLU A 95 -0.67 -9.26 3.02
C GLU A 95 -1.15 -8.76 4.37
N GLN A 96 -1.80 -9.61 5.16
CA GLN A 96 -2.29 -9.26 6.50
C GLN A 96 -1.12 -8.95 7.45
N LEU A 97 -0.08 -9.78 7.45
CA LEU A 97 1.10 -9.57 8.29
C LEU A 97 1.81 -8.26 7.94
N VAL A 98 2.08 -8.02 6.66
CA VAL A 98 2.81 -6.82 6.23
C VAL A 98 1.98 -5.55 6.46
N LYS A 99 0.67 -5.58 6.23
CA LYS A 99 -0.24 -4.45 6.52
C LYS A 99 -0.36 -4.16 8.02
N ALA A 100 -0.25 -5.18 8.88
CA ALA A 100 -0.26 -5.01 10.33
C ALA A 100 1.05 -4.38 10.86
N CYS A 101 2.11 -4.33 10.06
CA CYS A 101 3.37 -3.75 10.50
C CYS A 101 3.38 -2.22 10.46
N LYS A 102 3.63 -1.63 11.63
CA LYS A 102 3.83 -0.19 11.80
C LYS A 102 5.01 0.34 10.97
N GLY A 103 6.13 -0.38 10.94
CA GLY A 103 7.32 0.02 10.17
C GLY A 103 7.03 0.15 8.68
N PHE A 104 6.37 -0.85 8.09
CA PHE A 104 5.96 -0.81 6.68
C PHE A 104 4.94 0.30 6.40
N THR A 105 3.99 0.52 7.32
CA THR A 105 3.00 1.60 7.18
C THR A 105 3.63 3.00 7.19
N LEU A 106 4.72 3.19 7.94
CA LEU A 106 5.42 4.48 8.03
C LEU A 106 6.34 4.76 6.85
N VAL A 107 6.99 3.72 6.30
CA VAL A 107 7.98 3.87 5.21
C VAL A 107 7.45 3.50 3.83
N GLY A 108 6.24 2.97 3.76
CA GLY A 108 5.60 2.56 2.52
C GLY A 108 5.36 3.74 1.58
N LEU A 109 5.30 3.46 0.28
CA LEU A 109 4.92 4.46 -0.70
C LEU A 109 3.50 4.99 -0.38
N PRO A 110 3.30 6.31 -0.37
CA PRO A 110 1.96 6.86 -0.20
C PRO A 110 1.07 6.44 -1.37
N ASN A 111 -0.23 6.34 -1.12
CA ASN A 111 -1.19 6.16 -2.20
C ASN A 111 -1.06 7.30 -3.22
N PRO A 112 -1.28 7.03 -4.52
CA PRO A 112 -1.32 8.07 -5.53
C PRO A 112 -2.26 9.20 -5.11
N THR A 113 -1.81 10.44 -5.25
CA THR A 113 -2.65 11.61 -4.99
C THR A 113 -3.84 11.60 -5.95
N ALA A 114 -4.98 12.11 -5.48
CA ALA A 114 -6.14 12.28 -6.33
C ALA A 114 -5.78 13.20 -7.52
N PRO A 115 -6.34 12.97 -8.73
CA PRO A 115 -6.09 13.82 -9.87
C PRO A 115 -6.44 15.29 -9.58
N MET A 116 -5.64 16.21 -10.10
CA MET A 116 -5.94 17.64 -10.02
C MET A 116 -7.32 17.92 -10.64
N LYS A 117 -8.19 18.60 -9.88
CA LYS A 117 -9.48 19.08 -10.39
C LYS A 117 -9.31 20.48 -10.96
N ARG A 118 -9.79 20.70 -12.19
CA ARG A 118 -9.87 22.06 -12.75
C ARG A 118 -10.94 22.85 -12.00
N ARG A 119 -10.63 24.09 -11.64
CA ARG A 119 -11.61 25.05 -11.12
C ARG A 119 -12.40 25.62 -12.29
N GLU A 120 -13.69 25.89 -12.08
CA GLU A 120 -14.50 26.64 -13.05
C GLU A 120 -13.93 28.05 -13.22
N LEU A 121 -13.98 28.57 -14.44
CA LEU A 121 -13.56 29.94 -14.70
C LEU A 121 -14.62 30.90 -14.12
N PRO A 122 -14.20 32.04 -13.54
CA PRO A 122 -15.13 33.06 -13.07
C PRO A 122 -15.98 33.63 -14.22
N ALA A 123 -17.10 34.28 -13.91
CA ALA A 123 -18.00 34.83 -14.93
C ALA A 123 -17.47 36.11 -15.61
N ALA A 124 -16.55 36.83 -14.97
CA ALA A 124 -16.01 38.10 -15.45
C ALA A 124 -14.63 38.39 -14.79
N PRO A 125 -13.86 39.37 -15.32
CA PRO A 125 -12.63 39.85 -14.68
C PRO A 125 -12.85 40.31 -13.24
N TRP A 126 -11.83 40.12 -12.39
CA TRP A 126 -11.75 40.61 -11.00
C TRP A 126 -12.76 39.98 -10.02
N ILE A 127 -13.38 38.86 -10.37
CA ILE A 127 -14.25 38.09 -9.47
C ILE A 127 -13.42 37.17 -8.57
N ASP A 128 -12.53 36.37 -9.17
CA ASP A 128 -11.56 35.56 -8.45
C ASP A 128 -10.16 36.04 -8.78
N VAL A 129 -9.38 36.35 -7.75
CA VAL A 129 -7.96 36.68 -7.88
C VAL A 129 -7.12 35.71 -7.05
N THR A 130 -5.88 35.48 -7.50
CA THR A 130 -4.84 34.89 -6.65
C THR A 130 -3.80 35.95 -6.34
N MET A 131 -3.20 35.85 -5.17
CA MET A 131 -2.25 36.82 -4.64
C MET A 131 -1.10 36.03 -4.06
N ASP A 132 0.12 36.37 -4.42
CA ASP A 132 1.30 35.74 -3.84
C ASP A 132 2.43 36.77 -3.66
N LEU A 133 3.29 36.49 -2.68
CA LEU A 133 4.48 37.28 -2.41
C LEU A 133 5.68 36.55 -3.00
N MET A 134 6.35 37.20 -3.95
CA MET A 134 7.62 36.71 -4.46
C MET A 134 8.79 37.13 -3.55
N GLU A 135 9.88 36.38 -3.65
CA GLU A 135 11.12 36.65 -2.90
C GLU A 135 11.67 38.07 -3.13
N THR A 136 12.56 38.48 -2.23
CA THR A 136 13.19 39.80 -2.27
C THR A 136 14.04 39.97 -3.51
N LEU A 137 13.80 41.04 -4.26
CA LEU A 137 14.70 41.54 -5.29
C LEU A 137 16.06 41.95 -4.67
N PRO A 138 17.12 42.08 -5.48
CA PRO A 138 18.41 42.64 -5.02
C PRO A 138 18.29 44.03 -4.38
N SER A 139 17.21 44.77 -4.65
CA SER A 139 16.85 46.04 -4.01
C SER A 139 16.28 45.90 -2.59
N ASN A 140 16.18 44.67 -2.06
CA ASN A 140 15.55 44.33 -0.78
C ASN A 140 14.05 44.70 -0.74
N GLU A 141 13.37 44.50 -1.86
CA GLU A 141 11.93 44.73 -2.05
C GLU A 141 11.24 43.42 -2.41
N TYR A 142 10.05 43.21 -1.86
CA TYR A 142 9.16 42.09 -2.18
C TYR A 142 8.22 42.47 -3.31
N LEU A 143 7.83 41.48 -4.11
CA LEU A 143 6.80 41.67 -5.13
C LEU A 143 5.49 41.07 -4.64
N LEU A 144 4.44 41.89 -4.58
CA LEU A 144 3.08 41.38 -4.49
C LEU A 144 2.55 41.20 -5.90
N VAL A 145 2.25 39.96 -6.27
CA VAL A 145 1.70 39.60 -7.58
C VAL A 145 0.24 39.23 -7.38
N VAL A 146 -0.66 39.98 -8.01
CA VAL A 146 -2.09 39.69 -8.06
C VAL A 146 -2.47 39.30 -9.47
N VAL A 147 -3.13 38.15 -9.63
CA VAL A 147 -3.53 37.64 -10.93
C VAL A 147 -5.03 37.42 -10.96
N ASP A 148 -5.70 38.05 -11.92
CA ASP A 148 -7.10 37.80 -12.22
C ASP A 148 -7.28 36.45 -12.92
N TYR A 149 -8.16 35.59 -12.39
CA TYR A 149 -8.37 34.26 -12.93
C TYR A 149 -9.11 34.25 -14.27
N PHE A 150 -9.89 35.27 -14.59
CA PHE A 150 -10.64 35.31 -15.84
C PHE A 150 -9.77 35.80 -17.00
N SER A 151 -9.25 37.02 -16.91
CA SER A 151 -8.50 37.68 -17.99
C SER A 151 -7.03 37.28 -18.04
N ARG A 152 -6.50 36.65 -16.98
CA ARG A 152 -5.06 36.46 -16.78
C ARG A 152 -4.29 37.78 -16.71
N TYR A 153 -4.95 38.90 -16.40
CA TYR A 153 -4.26 40.15 -16.09
C TYR A 153 -3.45 40.00 -14.81
N LYS A 154 -2.25 40.60 -14.79
CA LYS A 154 -1.36 40.58 -13.64
C LYS A 154 -1.09 42.01 -13.20
N GLU A 155 -1.26 42.24 -11.92
CA GLU A 155 -0.85 43.46 -11.26
C GLU A 155 0.30 43.13 -10.32
N VAL A 156 1.40 43.87 -10.46
CA VAL A 156 2.64 43.60 -9.75
C VAL A 156 3.11 44.90 -9.12
N ASN A 157 3.26 44.88 -7.80
CA ASN A 157 3.70 46.04 -7.03
C ASN A 157 4.88 45.68 -6.12
N ASN A 158 5.84 46.59 -5.99
CA ASN A 158 7.08 46.38 -5.23
C ASN A 158 6.98 47.06 -3.87
N TYR A 159 7.36 46.36 -2.81
CA TYR A 159 7.22 46.85 -1.44
C TYR A 159 8.39 46.47 -0.55
N LYS A 160 8.79 47.36 0.35
CA LYS A 160 9.87 47.11 1.33
C LYS A 160 9.43 46.32 2.57
N ASN A 161 8.13 46.23 2.81
CA ASN A 161 7.56 45.64 4.03
C ASN A 161 6.31 44.84 3.69
N ILE A 162 6.27 43.58 4.13
CA ILE A 162 5.19 42.61 3.87
C ILE A 162 4.38 42.26 5.13
N THR A 163 4.33 43.16 6.11
CA THR A 163 3.42 43.00 7.24
C THR A 163 1.96 43.00 6.76
N SER A 164 1.08 42.26 7.45
CA SER A 164 -0.33 42.16 7.06
C SER A 164 -1.03 43.51 6.94
N LEU A 165 -0.69 44.49 7.80
CA LEU A 165 -1.23 45.85 7.73
C LEU A 165 -0.85 46.57 6.43
N GLN A 166 0.40 46.40 5.99
CA GLN A 166 0.90 46.96 4.75
C GLN A 166 0.20 46.30 3.55
N ILE A 167 0.12 44.96 3.54
CA ILE A 167 -0.60 44.22 2.49
C ILE A 167 -2.06 44.66 2.40
N ILE A 168 -2.78 44.77 3.53
CA ILE A 168 -4.18 45.23 3.52
C ILE A 168 -4.31 46.61 2.90
N LYS A 169 -3.40 47.54 3.24
CA LYS A 169 -3.40 48.88 2.65
C LYS A 169 -3.19 48.83 1.14
N MET A 170 -2.21 48.07 0.69
CA MET A 170 -1.88 47.89 -0.73
C MET A 170 -3.05 47.31 -1.52
N VAL A 171 -3.66 46.25 -1.00
CA VAL A 171 -4.82 45.60 -1.63
C VAL A 171 -6.01 46.56 -1.69
N LYS A 172 -6.25 47.37 -0.65
CA LYS A 172 -7.30 48.40 -0.70
C LYS A 172 -7.04 49.42 -1.80
N GLU A 173 -5.80 49.88 -1.96
CA GLU A 173 -5.43 50.83 -3.03
C GLU A 173 -5.66 50.24 -4.43
N MET A 174 -5.40 48.94 -4.62
CA MET A 174 -5.61 48.25 -5.91
C MET A 174 -7.10 48.11 -6.30
N PHE A 175 -7.99 47.98 -5.31
CA PHE A 175 -9.43 47.74 -5.52
C PHE A 175 -10.32 48.96 -5.20
N SER A 176 -9.74 50.15 -4.98
CA SER A 176 -10.48 51.41 -4.75
C SER A 176 -10.82 52.10 -6.06
#